data_AF-A0AAN8KPR0-F1
#
_entry.id   AF-A0AAN8KPR0-F1
#
_cell.length_a   1.000
_cell.length_b   1.000
_cell.length_c   1.000
_cell.angle_alpha   90.00
_cell.angle_beta   90.00
_cell.angle_gamma   90.00
#
_symmetry.space_group_name_H-M   'P 1'
#
loop_
_entity.id
_entity.type
_entity.pdbx_description
1 polymer ?
#
loop_
_entity_poly.entity_id
_entity_poly.type
_entity_poly.pdbx_seq_one_letter_code
_entity_poly.pdbx_strand_id
1 'polypeptide(L)'
;MNKHLNLVPALVVLFYELDDEVWKAKQSECATKVEIIRLENAFYEHAQTYYYTEIRRVKSHNDFVNKTTHQFKIAFFGELKLDTKNALKYYRTAYSLVHELRAHVINMMEIKTMAGFVNYEELLEHYELSVNYASNTTHLWMPSLSSGSILICARIRLAELAFEHKAWMSKQFQSFGDLFDEAIKLGLTTIQTQNPGFHYQQAVYYAQERKKQATHLCADEASVSYPTPDPLETTSGALDFYGQRAWRQGHQSIDPPDTEKEKGGILALQVKEKDVPHSMGEEYYQAKDSTKALK
;
A
#
# COMPACT_ATOMS: atom_id res chain seq x y z
N MET A 1 18.20 -8.33 16.83
CA MET A 1 18.52 -9.77 16.63
C MET A 1 18.84 -10.08 15.14
N ASN A 2 19.53 -9.18 14.45
CA ASN A 2 19.69 -9.16 12.98
C ASN A 2 20.67 -10.21 12.41
N LYS A 3 21.39 -10.93 13.29
CA LYS A 3 22.38 -11.92 12.86
C LYS A 3 21.76 -13.23 12.35
N HIS A 4 20.54 -13.57 12.75
CA HIS A 4 19.99 -14.90 12.43
C HIS A 4 19.09 -14.95 11.19
N LEU A 5 18.61 -13.80 10.69
CA LEU A 5 17.76 -13.73 9.51
C LEU A 5 18.54 -13.51 8.21
N ASN A 6 19.74 -12.95 8.30
CA ASN A 6 20.55 -12.55 7.14
C ASN A 6 21.93 -13.23 7.07
N LEU A 7 22.29 -14.08 8.05
CA LEU A 7 23.53 -14.85 8.03
C LEU A 7 23.19 -16.33 7.86
N VAL A 8 23.82 -16.97 6.88
CA VAL A 8 23.86 -18.42 6.75
C VAL A 8 24.33 -18.99 8.10
N PRO A 9 23.56 -19.91 8.74
CA PRO A 9 24.02 -20.55 9.96
C PRO A 9 25.30 -21.32 9.66
N ALA A 10 26.45 -20.81 10.14
CA ALA A 10 27.73 -21.52 10.05
C ALA A 10 27.74 -22.78 10.93
N LEU A 11 26.79 -22.89 11.86
CA LEU A 11 26.64 -23.99 12.80
C LEU A 11 25.14 -24.17 13.13
N VAL A 12 24.63 -25.38 12.96
CA VAL A 12 23.29 -25.79 13.43
C VAL A 12 23.50 -26.69 14.65
N VAL A 13 23.06 -26.22 15.82
CA VAL A 13 23.13 -26.99 17.07
C VAL A 13 21.72 -27.38 17.47
N LEU A 14 21.45 -28.69 17.52
CA LEU A 14 20.18 -29.24 17.99
C LEU A 14 20.39 -29.88 19.35
N PHE A 15 19.68 -29.38 20.36
CA PHE A 15 19.69 -29.94 21.71
C PHE A 15 18.58 -30.99 21.82
N TYR A 16 18.92 -32.16 22.38
CA TYR A 16 17.97 -33.21 22.66
C TYR A 16 18.13 -33.68 24.11
N GLU A 17 17.02 -33.98 24.77
CA GLU A 17 17.03 -34.79 26.00
C GLU A 17 17.43 -36.22 25.65
N LEU A 18 18.34 -36.77 26.45
CA LEU A 18 19.00 -38.05 26.19
C LEU A 18 18.05 -39.20 26.56
N ASP A 19 17.47 -39.82 25.55
CA ASP A 19 16.71 -41.08 25.66
C ASP A 19 17.26 -42.06 24.62
N ASP A 20 17.86 -43.16 25.08
CA ASP A 20 18.61 -44.10 24.24
C ASP A 20 17.73 -44.81 23.19
N GLU A 21 16.45 -45.04 23.49
CA GLU A 21 15.53 -45.77 22.61
C GLU A 21 15.17 -45.01 21.32
N VAL A 22 15.28 -43.68 21.32
CA VAL A 22 14.89 -42.80 20.18
C VAL A 22 16.11 -42.17 19.48
N TRP A 23 17.33 -42.45 19.95
CA TRP A 23 18.56 -41.78 19.48
C TRP A 23 18.77 -41.84 17.97
N LYS A 24 18.59 -43.02 17.34
CA LYS A 24 18.74 -43.17 15.89
C LYS A 24 17.73 -42.35 15.08
N ALA A 25 16.50 -42.25 15.56
CA ALA A 25 15.47 -41.43 14.91
C ALA A 25 15.80 -39.94 15.00
N LYS A 26 16.21 -39.46 16.19
CA LYS A 26 16.67 -38.07 16.40
C LYS A 26 17.89 -37.71 15.54
N GLN A 27 18.81 -38.66 15.34
CA GLN A 27 19.96 -38.49 14.44
C GLN A 27 19.52 -38.32 12.98
N SER A 28 18.58 -39.14 12.51
CA SER A 28 18.02 -39.03 11.16
C SER A 28 17.29 -37.70 10.96
N GLU A 29 16.48 -37.27 11.93
CA GLU A 29 15.77 -35.99 11.90
C GLU A 29 16.75 -34.81 11.82
N CYS A 30 17.84 -34.85 12.60
CA CYS A 30 18.92 -33.87 12.57
C CYS A 30 19.56 -33.78 11.16
N ALA A 31 19.88 -34.92 10.55
CA ALA A 31 20.44 -34.96 9.20
C ALA A 31 19.48 -34.33 8.18
N THR A 32 18.19 -34.67 8.23
CA THR A 32 17.17 -34.07 7.35
C THR A 32 17.05 -32.55 7.55
N LYS A 33 17.05 -32.06 8.79
CA LYS A 33 17.01 -30.60 9.07
C LYS A 33 18.22 -29.87 8.47
N VAL A 34 19.41 -30.48 8.55
CA VAL A 34 20.63 -29.92 7.96
C VAL A 34 20.54 -29.88 6.42
N GLU A 35 19.98 -30.92 5.79
CA GLU A 35 19.75 -30.93 4.34
C GLU A 35 18.75 -29.86 3.90
N ILE A 36 17.64 -29.69 4.64
CA ILE A 36 16.65 -28.64 4.37
C ILE A 36 17.31 -27.26 4.41
N ILE A 37 18.08 -26.95 5.46
CA ILE A 37 18.77 -25.65 5.60
C ILE A 37 19.76 -25.42 4.44
N ARG A 38 20.46 -26.47 3.99
CA ARG A 38 21.37 -26.37 2.82
C ARG A 38 20.62 -26.04 1.54
N LEU A 39 19.48 -26.69 1.31
CA LEU A 39 18.63 -26.43 0.15
C LEU A 39 18.03 -25.02 0.21
N GLU A 40 17.51 -24.60 1.36
CA GLU A 40 17.00 -23.24 1.58
C GLU A 40 18.06 -22.19 1.26
N ASN A 41 19.30 -22.39 1.72
CA ASN A 41 20.41 -21.49 1.40
C ASN A 41 20.73 -21.47 -0.10
N ALA A 42 20.76 -22.62 -0.77
CA ALA A 42 21.01 -22.68 -2.21
C ALA A 42 19.90 -21.94 -3.02
N PHE A 43 18.63 -22.11 -2.63
CA PHE A 43 17.52 -21.36 -3.23
C PHE A 43 17.61 -19.87 -2.93
N TYR A 44 17.99 -19.51 -1.71
CA TYR A 44 18.19 -18.12 -1.31
C TYR A 44 19.27 -17.44 -2.16
N GLU A 45 20.46 -18.05 -2.31
CA GLU A 45 21.53 -17.50 -3.15
C GLU A 45 21.13 -17.35 -4.62
N HIS A 46 20.35 -18.30 -5.13
CA HIS A 46 19.81 -18.22 -6.49
C HIS A 46 18.81 -17.07 -6.63
N ALA A 47 17.89 -16.92 -5.68
CA ALA A 47 16.93 -15.81 -5.65
C ALA A 47 17.64 -14.44 -5.54
N GLN A 48 18.64 -14.33 -4.66
CA GLN A 48 19.46 -13.12 -4.52
C GLN A 48 20.14 -12.73 -5.83
N THR A 49 20.70 -13.70 -6.55
CA THR A 49 21.34 -13.48 -7.86
C THR A 49 20.33 -13.07 -8.93
N TYR A 50 19.15 -13.70 -8.94
CA TYR A 50 18.06 -13.36 -9.85
C TYR A 50 17.61 -11.90 -9.67
N TYR A 51 17.25 -11.50 -8.44
CA TYR A 51 16.78 -10.14 -8.18
C TYR A 51 17.87 -9.09 -8.43
N TYR A 52 19.13 -9.41 -8.12
CA TYR A 52 20.24 -8.53 -8.46
C TYR A 52 20.38 -8.30 -9.97
N THR A 53 20.20 -9.36 -10.77
CA THR A 53 20.25 -9.28 -12.24
C THR A 53 19.09 -8.47 -12.79
N GLU A 54 17.88 -8.67 -12.27
CA GLU A 54 16.70 -7.88 -12.68
C GLU A 54 16.84 -6.39 -12.31
N ILE A 55 17.37 -6.06 -11.12
CA ILE A 55 17.70 -4.67 -10.76
C ILE A 55 18.66 -4.04 -11.79
N ARG A 56 19.71 -4.77 -12.18
CA ARG A 56 20.67 -4.30 -13.20
C ARG A 56 20.01 -4.14 -14.56
N ARG A 57 19.15 -5.07 -14.96
CA ARG A 57 18.40 -5.03 -16.21
C ARG A 57 17.51 -3.79 -16.27
N VAL A 58 16.73 -3.54 -15.23
CA VAL A 58 15.91 -2.32 -15.14
C VAL A 58 16.81 -1.09 -15.23
N LYS A 59 17.86 -0.98 -14.41
CA LYS A 59 18.80 0.17 -14.45
C LYS A 59 19.44 0.41 -15.81
N SER A 60 19.75 -0.64 -16.56
CA SER A 60 20.33 -0.55 -17.91
C SER A 60 19.33 -0.09 -18.97
N HIS A 61 18.04 -0.34 -18.75
CA HIS A 61 16.98 0.08 -19.65
C HIS A 61 16.68 1.56 -19.43
N ASN A 62 17.27 2.41 -20.28
CA ASN A 62 17.12 3.87 -20.19
C ASN A 62 15.78 4.32 -20.81
N ASP A 63 14.72 4.20 -20.03
CA ASP A 63 13.39 4.65 -20.44
C ASP A 63 13.05 5.99 -19.77
N PHE A 64 13.33 7.08 -20.48
CA PHE A 64 13.08 8.44 -19.98
C PHE A 64 11.59 8.73 -19.76
N VAL A 65 10.70 7.95 -20.38
CA VAL A 65 9.24 8.19 -20.37
C VAL A 65 8.58 7.64 -19.11
N ASN A 66 9.15 6.59 -18.48
CA ASN A 66 8.53 5.87 -17.35
C ASN A 66 9.38 5.90 -16.07
N LYS A 67 9.95 7.06 -15.72
CA LYS A 67 10.86 7.20 -14.57
C LYS A 67 10.26 6.69 -13.25
N THR A 68 8.99 6.97 -13.00
CA THR A 68 8.28 6.51 -11.79
C THR A 68 8.23 4.99 -11.70
N THR A 69 7.80 4.33 -12.78
CA THR A 69 7.77 2.86 -12.90
C THR A 69 9.16 2.25 -12.77
N HIS A 70 10.18 2.91 -13.31
CA HIS A 70 11.56 2.46 -13.24
C HIS A 70 12.07 2.44 -11.80
N GLN A 71 11.89 3.55 -11.05
CA GLN A 71 12.26 3.62 -9.65
C GLN A 71 11.48 2.60 -8.80
N PHE A 72 10.18 2.44 -9.04
CA PHE A 72 9.35 1.47 -8.35
C PHE A 72 9.85 0.03 -8.57
N LYS A 73 10.13 -0.37 -9.82
CA LYS A 73 10.65 -1.71 -10.13
C LYS A 73 11.98 -2.00 -9.43
N ILE A 74 12.88 -1.02 -9.39
CA ILE A 74 14.15 -1.17 -8.67
C ILE A 74 13.91 -1.34 -7.17
N ALA A 75 12.98 -0.57 -6.60
CA ALA A 75 12.61 -0.67 -5.19
C ALA A 75 12.05 -2.06 -4.87
N PHE A 76 11.06 -2.52 -5.65
CA PHE A 76 10.41 -3.81 -5.50
C PHE A 76 11.38 -4.99 -5.58
N PHE A 77 12.27 -5.03 -6.57
CA PHE A 77 13.30 -6.07 -6.61
C PHE A 77 14.32 -5.93 -5.47
N GLY A 78 14.55 -4.72 -4.96
CA GLY A 78 15.36 -4.47 -3.78
C GLY A 78 14.75 -5.07 -2.51
N GLU A 79 13.43 -4.91 -2.34
CA GLU A 79 12.64 -5.51 -1.26
C GLU A 79 12.68 -7.04 -1.33
N LEU A 80 12.41 -7.64 -2.49
CA LEU A 80 12.49 -9.10 -2.67
C LEU A 80 13.90 -9.66 -2.43
N LYS A 81 14.93 -8.81 -2.58
CA LYS A 81 16.32 -9.12 -2.26
C LYS A 81 16.66 -8.89 -0.77
N LEU A 82 15.72 -8.41 0.04
CA LEU A 82 15.90 -8.01 1.45
C LEU A 82 16.95 -6.88 1.62
N ASP A 83 17.06 -6.01 0.62
CA ASP A 83 17.89 -4.79 0.66
C ASP A 83 17.04 -3.58 1.02
N THR A 84 16.39 -3.66 2.19
CA THR A 84 15.38 -2.71 2.72
C THR A 84 15.85 -1.25 2.66
N LYS A 85 17.15 -0.98 2.90
CA LYS A 85 17.72 0.39 2.85
C LYS A 85 17.70 0.97 1.43
N ASN A 86 18.11 0.19 0.44
CA ASN A 86 18.09 0.65 -0.95
C ASN A 86 16.65 0.65 -1.48
N ALA A 87 15.84 -0.35 -1.14
CA ALA A 87 14.42 -0.41 -1.49
C ALA A 87 13.70 0.88 -1.05
N LEU A 88 13.81 1.26 0.23
CA LEU A 88 13.24 2.49 0.76
C LEU A 88 13.70 3.76 0.00
N LYS A 89 14.97 3.85 -0.35
CA LYS A 89 15.50 5.00 -1.13
C LYS A 89 14.83 5.09 -2.51
N TYR A 90 14.64 3.96 -3.17
CA TYR A 90 14.03 3.90 -4.49
C TYR A 90 12.51 4.14 -4.41
N TYR A 91 11.81 3.61 -3.40
CA TYR A 91 10.41 3.90 -3.13
C TYR A 91 10.17 5.40 -2.88
N ARG A 92 11.01 6.05 -2.05
CA ARG A 92 10.98 7.52 -1.84
C ARG A 92 11.11 8.33 -3.12
N THR A 93 12.02 7.89 -3.97
CA THR A 93 12.26 8.54 -5.27
C THR A 93 11.06 8.33 -6.18
N ALA A 94 10.51 7.11 -6.24
CA ALA A 94 9.30 6.81 -6.98
C ALA A 94 8.12 7.66 -6.50
N TYR A 95 7.92 7.77 -5.18
CA TYR A 95 6.85 8.57 -4.59
C TYR A 95 6.98 10.04 -4.96
N SER A 96 8.20 10.59 -4.90
CA SER A 96 8.48 11.97 -5.30
C SER A 96 8.16 12.20 -6.79
N LEU A 97 8.53 11.26 -7.66
CA LEU A 97 8.20 11.31 -9.10
C LEU A 97 6.70 11.18 -9.37
N VAL A 98 5.93 10.45 -8.55
CA VAL A 98 4.45 10.43 -8.66
C VAL A 98 3.88 11.84 -8.49
N HIS A 99 4.44 12.66 -7.59
CA HIS A 99 3.96 14.04 -7.37
C HIS A 99 4.35 15.01 -8.48
N GLU A 100 5.36 14.68 -9.27
CA GLU A 100 5.75 15.45 -10.46
C GLU A 100 4.88 15.13 -11.68
N LEU A 101 4.03 14.09 -11.60
CA LEU A 101 3.12 13.75 -12.70
C LEU A 101 2.10 14.85 -12.92
N ARG A 102 1.86 15.16 -14.20
CA ARG A 102 0.83 16.11 -14.60
C ARG A 102 -0.55 15.53 -14.31
N ALA A 103 -1.17 16.03 -13.25
CA ALA A 103 -2.48 15.59 -12.82
C ALA A 103 -3.61 16.31 -13.56
N HIS A 104 -4.54 15.52 -14.09
CA HIS A 104 -5.79 15.95 -14.69
C HIS A 104 -6.95 15.25 -13.98
N VAL A 105 -8.16 15.79 -14.11
CA VAL A 105 -9.37 15.15 -13.59
C VAL A 105 -9.52 13.70 -14.07
N ILE A 106 -8.96 13.39 -15.25
CA ILE A 106 -9.10 12.11 -15.92
C ILE A 106 -8.24 11.00 -15.33
N ASN A 107 -6.96 11.28 -15.13
CA ASN A 107 -5.98 10.34 -14.59
C ASN A 107 -5.79 10.50 -13.08
N MET A 108 -6.55 11.39 -12.41
CA MET A 108 -6.39 11.67 -10.98
C MET A 108 -6.56 10.41 -10.12
N MET A 109 -7.51 9.54 -10.46
CA MET A 109 -7.73 8.31 -9.69
C MET A 109 -6.61 7.30 -9.90
N GLU A 110 -6.04 7.23 -11.11
CA GLU A 110 -4.84 6.42 -11.39
C GLU A 110 -3.65 6.92 -10.58
N ILE A 111 -3.38 8.23 -10.61
CA ILE A 111 -2.31 8.88 -9.84
C ILE A 111 -2.51 8.67 -8.34
N LYS A 112 -3.73 8.86 -7.81
CA LYS A 112 -4.05 8.61 -6.39
C LYS A 112 -3.85 7.15 -5.99
N THR A 113 -4.21 6.22 -6.87
CA THR A 113 -4.05 4.79 -6.62
C THR A 113 -2.56 4.44 -6.58
N MET A 114 -1.78 4.88 -7.57
CA MET A 114 -0.32 4.72 -7.58
C MET A 114 0.34 5.38 -6.37
N ALA A 115 -0.01 6.63 -6.05
CA ALA A 115 0.53 7.35 -4.90
C ALA A 115 0.26 6.61 -3.60
N GLY A 116 -0.97 6.09 -3.42
CA GLY A 116 -1.33 5.33 -2.24
C GLY A 116 -0.54 4.03 -2.10
N PHE A 117 -0.36 3.29 -3.20
CA PHE A 117 0.46 2.07 -3.22
C PHE A 117 1.92 2.35 -2.90
N VAL A 118 2.56 3.27 -3.61
CA VAL A 118 3.98 3.58 -3.39
C VAL A 118 4.22 4.11 -1.97
N ASN A 119 3.28 4.92 -1.45
CA ASN A 119 3.35 5.41 -0.07
C ASN A 119 3.22 4.28 0.95
N TYR A 120 2.35 3.30 0.71
CA TYR A 120 2.20 2.12 1.57
C TYR A 120 3.50 1.30 1.61
N GLU A 121 4.11 1.00 0.46
CA GLU A 121 5.37 0.25 0.42
C GLU A 121 6.52 1.03 1.06
N GLU A 122 6.64 2.34 0.79
CA GLU A 122 7.64 3.20 1.44
C GLU A 122 7.51 3.15 2.97
N LEU A 123 6.26 3.20 3.47
CA LEU A 123 5.95 3.16 4.89
C LEU A 123 6.31 1.85 5.55
N LEU A 124 5.92 0.74 4.92
CA LEU A 124 6.19 -0.60 5.39
C LEU A 124 7.70 -0.79 5.56
N GLU A 125 8.47 -0.47 4.53
CA GLU A 125 9.94 -0.53 4.51
C GLU A 125 10.58 0.37 5.57
N HIS A 126 10.04 1.57 5.75
CA HIS A 126 10.52 2.50 6.76
C HIS A 126 10.33 1.94 8.18
N TYR A 127 9.14 1.40 8.47
CA TYR A 127 8.84 0.80 9.76
C TYR A 127 9.72 -0.42 10.03
N GLU A 128 9.90 -1.28 9.03
CA GLU A 128 10.80 -2.44 9.14
C GLU A 128 12.22 -2.01 9.49
N LEU A 129 12.80 -1.02 8.79
CA LEU A 129 14.12 -0.49 9.12
C LEU A 129 14.18 0.08 10.54
N SER A 130 13.15 0.82 10.95
CA SER A 130 13.11 1.44 12.27
C SER A 130 13.04 0.41 13.40
N VAL A 131 12.24 -0.65 13.23
CA VAL A 131 12.21 -1.81 14.13
C VAL A 131 13.57 -2.50 14.18
N ASN A 132 14.16 -2.79 13.01
CA ASN A 132 15.37 -3.60 12.91
C ASN A 132 16.65 -2.91 13.39
N TYR A 133 16.74 -1.58 13.25
CA TYR A 133 17.94 -0.81 13.56
C TYR A 133 17.80 0.09 14.79
N ALA A 134 16.68 0.03 15.51
CA ALA A 134 16.37 0.90 16.66
C ALA A 134 16.65 2.38 16.36
N SER A 135 16.49 2.78 15.09
CA SER A 135 16.74 4.14 14.66
C SER A 135 15.51 4.97 15.00
N ASN A 136 15.67 5.95 15.88
CA ASN A 136 14.57 6.83 16.32
C ASN A 136 13.97 7.65 15.16
N THR A 137 14.47 7.59 13.93
CA THR A 137 14.09 8.40 12.76
C THR A 137 12.62 8.34 12.31
N THR A 138 11.78 7.50 12.90
CA THR A 138 10.32 7.45 12.67
C THR A 138 9.61 8.77 12.94
N HIS A 139 10.13 9.60 13.86
CA HIS A 139 9.49 10.86 14.22
C HIS A 139 9.53 11.94 13.12
N LEU A 140 10.45 11.81 12.14
CA LEU A 140 10.67 12.83 11.10
C LEU A 140 9.78 12.64 9.85
N TRP A 141 9.16 11.47 9.67
CA TRP A 141 8.53 11.12 8.39
C TRP A 141 7.01 11.39 8.35
N MET A 142 6.32 11.34 9.50
CA MET A 142 4.87 11.59 9.60
C MET A 142 4.33 12.90 8.97
N PRO A 143 5.11 13.99 8.78
CA PRO A 143 4.64 15.16 8.03
C PRO A 143 4.42 14.93 6.52
N SER A 144 4.93 13.85 5.92
CA SER A 144 4.95 13.67 4.46
C SER A 144 3.57 13.42 3.84
N LEU A 145 2.65 12.73 4.56
CA LEU A 145 1.26 12.63 4.12
C LEU A 145 0.66 14.03 4.00
N SER A 146 0.91 14.90 4.97
CA SER A 146 0.20 16.17 5.14
C SER A 146 0.63 17.34 4.23
N SER A 147 1.87 17.40 3.72
CA SER A 147 2.42 18.73 3.37
C SER A 147 2.42 19.16 1.89
N GLY A 148 1.98 18.36 0.92
CA GLY A 148 1.92 18.84 -0.49
C GLY A 148 1.05 18.04 -1.46
N SER A 149 1.10 16.72 -1.36
CA SER A 149 0.47 15.79 -2.30
C SER A 149 -1.06 15.73 -2.20
N ILE A 150 -1.57 15.71 -0.96
CA ILE A 150 -3.01 15.80 -0.66
C ILE A 150 -3.57 17.13 -1.15
N LEU A 151 -2.81 18.22 -1.06
CA LEU A 151 -3.26 19.56 -1.43
C LEU A 151 -3.44 19.71 -2.95
N ILE A 152 -2.52 19.18 -3.77
CA ILE A 152 -2.64 19.24 -5.24
C ILE A 152 -3.80 18.35 -5.71
N CYS A 153 -3.90 17.13 -5.18
CA CYS A 153 -4.99 16.20 -5.50
C CYS A 153 -6.37 16.65 -4.98
N ALA A 154 -6.41 17.50 -3.95
CA ALA A 154 -7.64 18.13 -3.46
C ALA A 154 -8.10 19.30 -4.34
N ARG A 155 -7.21 19.94 -5.11
CA ARG A 155 -7.56 21.06 -6.00
C ARG A 155 -8.17 20.61 -7.32
N ILE A 156 -7.76 19.45 -7.84
CA ILE A 156 -8.24 18.91 -9.11
C ILE A 156 -9.20 17.74 -8.81
N ARG A 157 -10.50 18.03 -8.72
CA ARG A 157 -11.55 17.06 -8.39
C ARG A 157 -12.73 17.20 -9.35
N LEU A 158 -13.30 16.06 -9.73
CA LEU A 158 -14.69 16.01 -10.20
C LEU A 158 -15.59 16.32 -9.00
N ALA A 159 -16.31 17.45 -9.06
CA ALA A 159 -17.16 17.89 -7.95
C ALA A 159 -18.25 16.86 -7.61
N GLU A 160 -18.79 16.20 -8.63
CA GLU A 160 -19.83 15.17 -8.54
C GLU A 160 -19.38 13.89 -7.82
N LEU A 161 -18.07 13.66 -7.74
CA LEU A 161 -17.43 12.51 -7.11
C LEU A 161 -16.52 12.93 -5.94
N ALA A 162 -16.80 14.06 -5.29
CA ALA A 162 -15.96 14.56 -4.21
C ALA A 162 -15.79 13.56 -3.06
N PHE A 163 -16.80 12.71 -2.82
CA PHE A 163 -16.78 11.65 -1.80
C PHE A 163 -15.66 10.63 -2.02
N GLU A 164 -15.23 10.36 -3.25
CA GLU A 164 -14.14 9.42 -3.54
C GLU A 164 -12.81 9.91 -2.97
N HIS A 165 -12.56 11.22 -2.99
CA HIS A 165 -11.36 11.76 -2.36
C HIS A 165 -11.39 11.55 -0.85
N LYS A 166 -12.54 11.73 -0.20
CA LYS A 166 -12.71 11.47 1.23
C LYS A 166 -12.56 9.98 1.54
N ALA A 167 -13.09 9.11 0.69
CA ALA A 167 -12.89 7.67 0.77
C ALA A 167 -11.40 7.29 0.70
N TRP A 168 -10.69 7.82 -0.30
CA TRP A 168 -9.26 7.59 -0.46
C TRP A 168 -8.48 8.06 0.77
N MET A 169 -8.72 9.29 1.23
CA MET A 169 -8.09 9.86 2.43
C MET A 169 -8.31 8.99 3.67
N SER A 170 -9.55 8.55 3.91
CA SER A 170 -9.88 7.67 5.02
C SER A 170 -9.08 6.37 4.95
N LYS A 171 -9.01 5.74 3.76
CA LYS A 171 -8.26 4.49 3.55
C LYS A 171 -6.75 4.66 3.74
N GLN A 172 -6.18 5.78 3.30
CA GLN A 172 -4.74 6.06 3.49
C GLN A 172 -4.40 6.15 4.98
N PHE A 173 -5.18 6.91 5.75
CA PHE A 173 -4.98 7.05 7.19
C PHE A 173 -5.23 5.74 7.95
N GLN A 174 -6.22 4.94 7.55
CA GLN A 174 -6.42 3.60 8.10
C GLN A 174 -5.18 2.72 7.88
N SER A 175 -4.70 2.64 6.63
CA SER A 175 -3.58 1.77 6.27
C SER A 175 -2.31 2.17 7.02
N PHE A 176 -2.07 3.49 7.18
CA PHE A 176 -0.99 3.98 8.03
C PHE A 176 -1.17 3.54 9.50
N GLY A 177 -2.37 3.70 10.05
CA GLY A 177 -2.66 3.30 11.42
C GLY A 177 -2.44 1.80 11.64
N ASP A 178 -2.83 0.98 10.67
CA ASP A 178 -2.63 -0.48 10.69
C ASP A 178 -1.13 -0.83 10.65
N LEU A 179 -0.36 -0.24 9.72
CA LEU A 179 1.10 -0.43 9.62
C LEU A 179 1.83 0.01 10.89
N PHE A 180 1.43 1.13 11.47
CA PHE A 180 2.06 1.62 12.69
C PHE A 180 1.74 0.72 13.89
N ASP A 181 0.49 0.28 14.04
CA ASP A 181 0.10 -0.67 15.09
C ASP A 181 0.85 -2.01 14.95
N GLU A 182 1.05 -2.50 13.73
CA GLU A 182 1.87 -3.68 13.46
C GLU A 182 3.35 -3.46 13.82
N ALA A 183 3.93 -2.33 13.41
CA ALA A 183 5.32 -2.00 13.74
C ALA A 183 5.56 -1.95 15.27
N ILE A 184 4.60 -1.44 16.03
CA ILE A 184 4.64 -1.42 17.51
C ILE A 184 4.65 -2.85 18.06
N LYS A 185 3.78 -3.74 17.54
CA LYS A 185 3.77 -5.15 17.94
C LYS A 185 5.08 -5.86 17.63
N LEU A 186 5.77 -5.44 16.57
CA LEU A 186 7.09 -5.95 16.17
C LEU A 186 8.25 -5.33 16.98
N GLY A 187 7.97 -4.42 17.91
CA GLY A 187 8.97 -3.86 18.84
C GLY A 187 9.42 -2.43 18.54
N LEU A 188 8.70 -1.69 17.70
CA LEU A 188 8.95 -0.26 17.50
C LEU A 188 8.63 0.52 18.79
N THR A 189 9.60 1.28 19.29
CA THR A 189 9.40 2.18 20.42
C THR A 189 8.67 3.45 19.98
N THR A 190 7.51 3.72 20.57
CA THR A 190 6.69 4.92 20.28
C THR A 190 7.08 6.11 21.16
N ILE A 191 6.89 7.33 20.64
CA ILE A 191 6.90 8.56 21.44
C ILE A 191 5.44 8.89 21.79
N GLN A 192 5.16 9.41 22.99
CA GLN A 192 3.79 9.69 23.45
C GLN A 192 2.94 10.53 22.47
N THR A 193 3.58 11.43 21.71
CA THR A 193 2.93 12.29 20.72
C THR A 193 2.63 11.60 19.39
N GLN A 194 3.07 10.36 19.20
CA GLN A 194 2.92 9.59 17.97
C GLN A 194 2.39 8.20 18.29
N ASN A 195 1.08 8.01 18.06
CA ASN A 195 0.40 6.73 18.25
C ASN A 195 -0.50 6.42 17.04
N PRO A 196 -0.84 5.14 16.80
CA PRO A 196 -1.75 4.75 15.73
C PRO A 196 -3.15 5.38 15.86
N GLY A 197 -3.61 5.63 17.09
CA GLY A 197 -4.93 6.21 17.40
C GLY A 197 -5.19 7.52 16.64
N PHE A 198 -4.21 8.42 16.59
CA PHE A 198 -4.32 9.67 15.82
C PHE A 198 -4.69 9.44 14.35
N HIS A 199 -4.12 8.40 13.74
CA HIS A 199 -4.34 8.09 12.32
C HIS A 199 -5.72 7.45 12.11
N TYR A 200 -6.15 6.58 13.03
CA TYR A 200 -7.52 6.09 13.02
C TYR A 200 -8.54 7.22 13.23
N GLN A 201 -8.26 8.20 14.10
CA GLN A 201 -9.11 9.38 14.29
C GLN A 201 -9.22 10.20 13.00
N GLN A 202 -8.12 10.43 12.29
CA GLN A 202 -8.16 11.07 10.97
C GLN A 202 -8.94 10.23 9.95
N ALA A 203 -8.77 8.90 9.95
CA ALA A 203 -9.51 8.01 9.07
C ALA A 203 -11.03 8.10 9.30
N VAL A 204 -11.48 8.16 10.56
CA VAL A 204 -12.88 8.39 10.95
C VAL A 204 -13.37 9.74 10.45
N TYR A 205 -12.61 10.80 10.71
CA TYR A 205 -12.96 12.14 10.26
C TYR A 205 -13.24 12.17 8.74
N TYR A 206 -12.35 11.58 7.94
CA TYR A 206 -12.56 11.51 6.49
C TYR A 206 -13.72 10.58 6.09
N ALA A 207 -13.99 9.51 6.82
CA ALA A 207 -15.16 8.66 6.59
C ALA A 207 -16.48 9.40 6.84
N GLN A 208 -16.53 10.24 7.88
CA GLN A 208 -17.68 11.11 8.17
C GLN A 208 -17.89 12.15 7.08
N GLU A 209 -16.80 12.76 6.61
CA GLU A 209 -16.86 13.72 5.50
C GLU A 209 -17.29 13.04 4.18
N ARG A 210 -16.86 11.79 3.94
CA ARG A 210 -17.34 10.97 2.81
C ARG A 210 -18.85 10.78 2.90
N LYS A 211 -19.38 10.38 4.06
CA LYS A 211 -20.81 10.17 4.29
C LYS A 211 -21.63 11.44 4.02
N LYS A 212 -21.18 12.60 4.53
CA LYS A 212 -21.83 13.89 4.29
C LYS A 212 -21.87 14.23 2.79
N GLN A 213 -20.75 14.05 2.10
CA GLN A 213 -20.65 14.33 0.66
C GLN A 213 -21.48 13.36 -0.18
N ALA A 214 -21.43 12.06 0.13
CA ALA A 214 -22.24 11.04 -0.54
C ALA A 214 -23.73 11.33 -0.34
N THR A 215 -24.16 11.68 0.88
CA THR A 215 -25.56 12.04 1.15
C THR A 215 -26.00 13.22 0.29
N HIS A 216 -25.21 14.29 0.19
CA HIS A 216 -25.58 15.46 -0.62
C HIS A 216 -25.54 15.17 -2.13
N LEU A 217 -24.48 14.51 -2.61
CA LEU A 217 -24.24 14.31 -4.05
C LEU A 217 -25.07 13.15 -4.63
N CYS A 218 -25.53 12.22 -3.80
CA CYS A 218 -26.31 11.06 -4.24
C CYS A 218 -27.81 11.20 -3.90
N ALA A 219 -28.24 12.23 -3.15
CA ALA A 219 -29.64 12.40 -2.72
C ALA A 219 -30.61 12.84 -3.82
N ASP A 220 -30.17 13.68 -4.76
CA ASP A 220 -31.06 14.32 -5.74
C ASP A 220 -31.59 13.37 -6.84
N GLU A 221 -31.14 12.11 -6.85
CA GLU A 221 -31.40 11.15 -7.92
C GLU A 221 -32.20 9.93 -7.46
N ALA A 222 -33.14 10.11 -6.53
CA ALA A 222 -34.04 9.02 -6.10
C ALA A 222 -34.93 8.44 -7.23
N SER A 223 -35.00 9.10 -8.39
CA SER A 223 -35.73 8.64 -9.58
C SER A 223 -34.85 8.16 -10.74
N VAL A 224 -33.52 8.17 -10.60
CA VAL A 224 -32.61 7.82 -11.69
C VAL A 224 -32.25 6.34 -11.58
N SER A 225 -32.75 5.54 -12.52
CA SER A 225 -32.40 4.13 -12.65
C SER A 225 -30.92 3.97 -12.98
N TYR A 226 -30.28 2.91 -12.46
CA TYR A 226 -28.91 2.55 -12.81
C TYR A 226 -28.72 2.53 -14.34
N PRO A 227 -27.66 3.16 -14.88
CA PRO A 227 -27.45 3.22 -16.33
C PRO A 227 -27.35 1.84 -16.97
N THR A 228 -28.01 1.65 -18.10
CA THR A 228 -28.01 0.38 -18.85
C THR A 228 -27.60 0.66 -20.31
N PRO A 229 -26.59 -0.04 -20.87
CA PRO A 229 -25.74 -1.09 -20.27
C PRO A 229 -24.83 -0.56 -19.16
N ASP A 230 -24.32 -1.44 -18.30
CA ASP A 230 -23.52 -1.06 -17.13
C ASP A 230 -22.22 -0.35 -17.58
N PRO A 231 -22.04 0.95 -17.29
CA PRO A 231 -20.84 1.69 -17.68
C PRO A 231 -19.60 1.30 -16.86
N LEU A 232 -19.78 0.49 -15.81
CA LEU A 232 -18.72 -0.05 -14.97
C LEU A 232 -18.30 -1.46 -15.39
N GLU A 233 -19.02 -2.09 -16.32
CA GLU A 233 -18.65 -3.38 -16.88
C GLU A 233 -17.48 -3.21 -17.85
N THR A 234 -16.50 -4.11 -17.75
CA THR A 234 -15.31 -4.11 -18.60
C THR A 234 -15.40 -5.28 -19.58
N THR A 235 -15.20 -5.03 -20.87
CA THR A 235 -15.34 -6.06 -21.92
C THR A 235 -14.40 -7.25 -21.73
N SER A 236 -13.22 -7.02 -21.14
CA SER A 236 -12.19 -8.02 -20.83
C SER A 236 -12.28 -8.58 -19.40
N GLY A 237 -13.19 -8.07 -18.56
CA GLY A 237 -13.25 -8.37 -17.13
C GLY A 237 -12.14 -7.72 -16.29
N ALA A 238 -11.25 -6.93 -16.89
CA ALA A 238 -10.16 -6.25 -16.19
C ALA A 238 -9.89 -4.84 -16.77
N LEU A 239 -9.42 -3.93 -15.91
CA LEU A 239 -8.95 -2.61 -16.31
C LEU A 239 -7.53 -2.67 -16.90
N ASP A 240 -7.19 -1.73 -17.79
CA ASP A 240 -5.84 -1.64 -18.36
C ASP A 240 -4.87 -1.05 -17.33
N PHE A 241 -5.35 -0.10 -16.51
CA PHE A 241 -4.57 0.58 -15.49
C PHE A 241 -5.29 0.60 -14.14
N TYR A 242 -4.51 0.59 -13.05
CA TYR A 242 -5.04 0.73 -11.70
C TYR A 242 -5.68 2.11 -11.49
N GLY A 243 -6.90 2.13 -10.98
CA GLY A 243 -7.65 3.38 -10.75
C GLY A 243 -8.24 4.01 -12.02
N GLN A 244 -8.12 3.35 -13.18
CA GLN A 244 -8.76 3.77 -14.42
C GLN A 244 -10.28 3.69 -14.29
N ARG A 245 -10.99 4.64 -14.91
CA ARG A 245 -12.45 4.57 -15.03
C ARG A 245 -12.81 3.52 -16.09
N ALA A 246 -13.69 2.57 -15.76
CA ALA A 246 -14.12 1.51 -16.66
C ALA A 246 -14.66 2.04 -18.01
N TRP A 247 -15.48 3.09 -17.97
CA TRP A 247 -16.03 3.73 -19.18
C TRP A 247 -15.01 4.52 -20.02
N ARG A 248 -13.73 4.55 -19.63
CA ARG A 248 -12.63 5.23 -20.34
C ARG A 248 -11.55 4.27 -20.86
N GLN A 249 -11.78 2.96 -20.85
CA GLN A 249 -10.85 2.00 -21.45
C GLN A 249 -10.62 2.29 -22.95
N GLY A 250 -9.39 2.10 -23.40
CA GLY A 250 -8.99 2.36 -24.79
C GLY A 250 -8.96 3.86 -25.20
N HIS A 251 -9.18 4.80 -24.28
CA HIS A 251 -9.11 6.23 -24.55
C HIS A 251 -8.11 6.94 -23.62
N GLN A 252 -6.97 7.35 -24.19
CA GLN A 252 -5.90 8.06 -23.46
C GLN A 252 -5.92 9.58 -23.69
N SER A 253 -6.93 10.10 -24.39
CA SER A 253 -7.09 11.54 -24.62
C SER A 253 -7.54 12.27 -23.36
N ILE A 254 -7.20 13.57 -23.27
CA ILE A 254 -7.70 14.49 -22.25
C ILE A 254 -9.15 14.91 -22.55
N ASP A 255 -9.62 14.73 -23.78
CA ASP A 255 -11.02 15.00 -24.10
C ASP A 255 -11.89 13.80 -23.70
N PRO A 256 -13.05 14.01 -23.05
CA PRO A 256 -13.96 12.92 -22.74
C PRO A 256 -14.31 12.16 -24.04
N PRO A 257 -14.11 10.83 -24.11
CA PRO A 257 -14.44 10.06 -25.31
C PRO A 257 -15.89 10.25 -25.74
N ASP A 258 -16.77 10.44 -24.75
CA ASP A 258 -18.20 10.66 -24.92
C ASP A 258 -18.75 11.29 -23.63
N THR A 259 -19.44 12.43 -23.76
CA THR A 259 -20.03 13.16 -22.62
C THR A 259 -21.15 12.36 -21.96
N GLU A 260 -21.89 11.56 -22.72
CA GLU A 260 -22.98 10.74 -22.18
C GLU A 260 -22.44 9.51 -21.43
N LYS A 261 -21.36 8.88 -21.92
CA LYS A 261 -20.67 7.82 -21.17
C LYS A 261 -20.07 8.34 -19.87
N GLU A 262 -19.53 9.56 -19.88
CA GLU A 262 -18.98 10.18 -18.67
C GLU A 262 -20.07 10.38 -17.61
N LYS A 263 -21.22 10.94 -17.99
CA LYS A 263 -22.38 11.10 -17.09
C LYS A 263 -22.87 9.74 -16.57
N GLY A 264 -23.02 8.76 -17.46
CA GLY A 264 -23.43 7.41 -17.08
C GLY A 264 -22.47 6.77 -16.06
N GLY A 265 -21.16 6.90 -16.27
CA GLY A 265 -20.15 6.40 -15.34
C GLY A 265 -20.19 7.08 -13.96
N ILE A 266 -20.32 8.41 -13.93
CA ILE A 266 -20.44 9.19 -12.69
C ILE A 266 -21.69 8.78 -11.90
N LEU A 267 -22.84 8.72 -12.57
CA LEU A 267 -24.11 8.30 -12.01
C LEU A 267 -24.04 6.87 -11.46
N ALA A 268 -23.45 5.94 -12.19
CA ALA A 268 -23.28 4.56 -11.72
C ALA A 268 -22.45 4.48 -10.43
N LEU A 269 -21.41 5.31 -10.28
CA LEU A 269 -20.63 5.40 -9.04
C LEU A 269 -21.42 6.03 -7.89
N GLN A 270 -22.20 7.08 -8.15
CA GLN A 270 -23.06 7.71 -7.15
C GLN A 270 -24.14 6.74 -6.65
N VAL A 271 -24.73 5.94 -7.54
CA VAL A 271 -25.68 4.90 -7.16
C VAL A 271 -25.00 3.82 -6.31
N LYS A 272 -23.84 3.29 -6.73
CA LYS A 272 -23.09 2.30 -5.94
C LYS A 272 -22.64 2.83 -4.58
N GLU A 273 -22.34 4.13 -4.47
CA GLU A 273 -21.97 4.74 -3.20
C GLU A 273 -23.10 4.70 -2.16
N LYS A 274 -24.37 4.64 -2.58
CA LYS A 274 -25.53 4.51 -1.68
C LYS A 274 -25.54 3.18 -0.93
N ASP A 275 -25.00 2.13 -1.54
CA ASP A 275 -24.95 0.78 -0.97
C ASP A 275 -23.76 0.61 0.00
N VAL A 276 -22.87 1.60 0.09
CA VAL A 276 -21.71 1.55 0.98
C VAL A 276 -22.17 1.76 2.44
N PRO A 277 -21.86 0.84 3.37
CA PRO A 277 -22.16 1.05 4.77
C PRO A 277 -21.20 2.09 5.38
N HIS A 278 -21.59 3.36 5.39
CA HIS A 278 -20.77 4.43 5.99
C HIS A 278 -20.68 4.34 7.52
N SER A 279 -21.51 3.52 8.18
CA SER A 279 -21.53 3.32 9.64
C SER A 279 -20.50 2.31 10.16
N MET A 280 -20.19 1.25 9.41
CA MET A 280 -19.26 0.20 9.87
C MET A 280 -17.82 0.71 10.06
N GLY A 281 -17.43 1.76 9.34
CA GLY A 281 -16.14 2.42 9.56
C GLY A 281 -16.04 3.01 10.97
N GLU A 282 -17.07 3.71 11.44
CA GLU A 282 -17.05 4.41 12.72
C GLU A 282 -16.87 3.44 13.91
N GLU A 283 -17.62 2.34 13.93
CA GLU A 283 -17.51 1.30 14.97
C GLU A 283 -16.16 0.58 14.93
N TYR A 284 -15.66 0.24 13.74
CA TYR A 284 -14.35 -0.41 13.57
C TYR A 284 -13.20 0.45 14.11
N TYR A 285 -13.23 1.76 13.83
CA TYR A 285 -12.18 2.67 14.30
C TYR A 285 -12.35 3.04 15.78
N GLN A 286 -13.58 3.19 16.28
CA GLN A 286 -13.85 3.38 17.71
C GLN A 286 -13.40 2.17 18.54
N ALA A 287 -13.51 0.95 18.02
CA ALA A 287 -12.97 -0.23 18.69
C ALA A 287 -11.43 -0.25 18.75
N LYS A 288 -10.75 0.44 17.82
CA LYS A 288 -9.29 0.58 17.80
C LYS A 288 -8.78 1.78 18.62
N ASP A 289 -9.64 2.74 18.91
CA ASP A 289 -9.29 4.01 19.56
C ASP A 289 -9.90 4.08 20.96
N SER A 290 -9.07 3.93 22.03
CA SER A 290 -9.24 4.59 23.36
C SER A 290 -8.51 3.95 24.57
N THR A 291 -7.64 2.93 24.44
CA THR A 291 -6.92 2.43 25.66
C THR A 291 -5.51 1.87 25.49
N LYS A 292 -5.01 1.68 24.27
CA LYS A 292 -3.68 1.06 24.07
C LYS A 292 -2.50 2.05 24.05
N ALA A 293 -2.75 3.36 23.96
CA ALA A 293 -1.69 4.38 23.86
C ALA A 293 -1.28 5.03 25.19
N LEU A 294 -1.89 4.63 26.32
CA LEU A 294 -1.66 5.24 27.65
C LEU A 294 -1.22 4.23 28.73
N LYS A 295 -0.72 3.06 28.34
CA LYS A 295 -0.05 2.13 29.26
C LYS A 295 1.36 1.83 28.76
#